data_AF-A0A7V2RGY8-F1
#
_entry.id   AF-A0A7V2RGY8-F1
#
_cell.length_a   1.000
_cell.length_b   1.000
_cell.length_c   1.000
_cell.angle_alpha   90.00
_cell.angle_beta   90.00
_cell.angle_gamma   90.00
#
_symmetry.space_group_name_H-M   'P 1'
#
loop_
_entity.id
_entity.type
_entity.pdbx_description
1 polymer ?
#
loop_
_entity_poly.entity_id
_entity_poly.type
_entity_poly.pdbx_seq_one_letter_code
_entity_poly.pdbx_strand_id
1 'polypeptide(L)'
;MRLVAAFMSGVVVCGLLILGAKSVLPTQADEITTDNITDNLSESLTALLPDIERIYKEALITPFIKAEDKIYDEDIAEFYSDLLDRTGLRPDE
;
A
#
# COMPACT_ATOMS: atom_id res chain seq x y z
N MET A 1 26.35 12.87 -32.39
CA MET A 1 25.03 12.48 -32.91
C MET A 1 24.41 11.28 -32.18
N ARG A 2 25.13 10.17 -31.95
CA ARG A 2 24.59 8.97 -31.25
C ARG A 2 24.04 9.24 -29.84
N LEU A 3 24.75 10.07 -29.06
CA LEU A 3 24.36 10.40 -27.68
C LEU A 3 23.10 11.29 -27.62
N VAL A 4 22.97 12.21 -28.58
CA VAL A 4 21.77 13.07 -28.72
C VAL A 4 20.55 12.26 -29.15
N ALA A 5 20.73 11.29 -30.06
CA ALA A 5 19.65 10.38 -30.47
C ALA A 5 19.17 9.48 -29.32
N ALA A 6 20.08 9.00 -28.47
CA ALA A 6 19.72 8.21 -27.28
C ALA A 6 18.95 9.05 -26.25
N PHE A 7 19.37 10.30 -26.04
CA PHE A 7 18.67 11.22 -25.14
C PHE A 7 17.25 11.54 -25.63
N MET A 8 17.10 11.88 -26.92
CA MET A 8 15.78 12.15 -27.52
C MET A 8 14.87 10.92 -27.49
N SER A 9 15.41 9.73 -27.72
CA SER A 9 14.67 8.47 -27.58
C SER A 9 14.13 8.30 -26.15
N GLY A 10 14.96 8.54 -25.13
CA GLY A 10 14.54 8.47 -23.72
C GLY A 10 13.43 9.46 -23.36
N VAL A 11 13.52 10.70 -23.85
CA VAL A 11 12.49 11.74 -23.64
C VAL A 11 11.16 11.34 -24.28
N VAL A 12 11.19 10.77 -25.50
CA VAL A 12 9.98 10.30 -26.20
C VAL A 12 9.34 9.12 -25.47
N VAL A 13 10.14 8.14 -25.02
CA VAL A 13 9.64 6.99 -24.27
C VAL A 13 9.02 7.41 -22.93
N CYS A 14 9.69 8.29 -22.18
CA CYS A 14 9.12 8.83 -20.94
C CYS A 14 7.83 9.62 -21.18
N GLY A 15 7.77 10.41 -22.25
CA GLY A 15 6.57 11.14 -22.64
C GLY A 15 5.38 10.22 -22.96
N LEU A 16 5.63 9.12 -23.67
CA LEU A 16 4.60 8.12 -24.00
C LEU A 16 4.09 7.39 -22.76
N LEU A 17 4.95 7.09 -21.78
CA LEU A 17 4.54 6.46 -20.52
C LEU A 17 3.60 7.36 -19.70
N ILE A 18 3.88 8.66 -19.64
CA ILE A 18 3.02 9.63 -18.93
C ILE A 18 1.67 9.79 -19.65
N LEU A 19 1.67 9.84 -20.99
CA LEU A 19 0.44 9.88 -21.79
C LEU A 19 -0.40 8.61 -21.64
N GLY A 20 0.23 7.44 -21.64
CA GLY A 20 -0.42 6.15 -21.41
C GLY A 20 -1.04 6.06 -20.01
N ALA A 21 -0.32 6.51 -18.97
CA ALA A 21 -0.86 6.54 -17.61
C ALA A 21 -2.11 7.45 -17.49
N LYS A 22 -2.16 8.55 -18.25
CA LYS A 22 -3.34 9.42 -18.28
C LYS A 22 -4.53 8.85 -19.06
N SER A 23 -4.31 7.97 -20.04
CA SER A 23 -5.41 7.44 -20.88
C SER A 23 -6.23 6.32 -20.22
N VAL A 24 -5.71 5.70 -19.15
CA VAL A 24 -6.41 4.65 -18.39
C VAL A 24 -7.12 5.19 -17.14
N LEU A 25 -6.93 6.47 -16.82
CA LEU A 25 -7.74 7.15 -15.81
C LEU A 25 -9.08 7.55 -16.44
N PRO A 26 -10.23 7.18 -15.85
CA PRO A 26 -11.53 7.53 -16.40
C PRO A 26 -11.66 9.06 -16.42
N THR A 27 -11.96 9.61 -17.60
CA THR A 27 -12.20 11.04 -17.80
C THR A 27 -13.44 11.46 -17.01
N GLN A 28 -13.25 11.94 -15.78
CA GLN A 28 -14.27 12.72 -15.09
C GLN A 28 -14.29 14.10 -15.74
N ALA A 29 -15.45 14.50 -16.25
CA ALA A 29 -15.68 15.86 -16.69
C ALA A 29 -15.84 16.73 -15.43
N ASP A 30 -14.83 17.55 -15.12
CA ASP A 30 -15.04 18.78 -14.37
C ASP A 30 -13.88 19.76 -14.63
N GLU A 31 -14.24 21.01 -14.96
CA GLU A 31 -13.32 22.14 -15.00
C GLU A 31 -12.77 22.36 -13.58
N ILE A 32 -11.50 22.05 -13.34
CA ILE A 32 -10.86 22.41 -12.06
C ILE A 32 -9.54 23.12 -12.33
N THR A 33 -9.59 24.43 -12.09
CA THR A 33 -8.49 25.35 -11.82
C THR A 33 -7.37 24.65 -11.04
N THR A 34 -6.18 24.61 -11.61
CA THR A 34 -5.06 23.75 -11.23
C THR A 34 -4.46 24.02 -9.84
N ASP A 35 -4.88 25.07 -9.13
CA ASP A 35 -4.36 25.42 -7.80
C ASP A 35 -5.00 24.62 -6.63
N ASN A 36 -6.17 23.99 -6.81
CA ASN A 36 -6.88 23.30 -5.72
C ASN A 36 -6.71 21.76 -5.69
N ILE A 37 -5.98 21.18 -6.66
CA ILE A 37 -5.85 19.71 -6.81
C ILE A 37 -4.69 19.17 -5.95
N THR A 38 -3.61 19.94 -5.79
CA THR A 38 -2.43 19.49 -5.04
C THR A 38 -2.72 19.37 -3.55
N ASP A 39 -3.52 20.29 -2.99
CA ASP A 39 -3.90 20.28 -1.57
C ASP A 39 -4.83 19.11 -1.24
N ASN A 40 -5.85 18.85 -2.06
CA ASN A 40 -6.78 17.72 -1.88
C ASN A 40 -6.12 16.34 -2.03
N LEU A 41 -5.12 16.20 -2.92
CA LEU A 41 -4.42 14.93 -3.10
C LEU A 41 -3.47 14.62 -1.93
N SER A 42 -2.76 15.62 -1.41
CA SER A 42 -1.91 15.46 -0.23
C SER A 42 -2.74 15.14 1.02
N GLU A 43 -3.89 15.79 1.19
CA GLU A 43 -4.79 15.54 2.32
C GLU A 43 -5.43 14.13 2.21
N SER A 44 -5.84 13.71 1.00
CA SER A 44 -6.33 12.35 0.75
C SER A 44 -5.27 11.27 0.97
N LEU A 45 -4.01 11.49 0.55
CA LEU A 45 -2.91 10.54 0.79
C LEU A 45 -2.56 10.47 2.28
N THR A 46 -2.60 11.59 2.99
CA THR A 46 -2.36 11.63 4.44
C THR A 46 -3.48 10.90 5.19
N ALA A 47 -4.73 11.03 4.73
CA ALA A 47 -5.87 10.30 5.28
C ALA A 47 -5.78 8.78 5.07
N LEU A 48 -5.03 8.30 4.07
CA LEU A 48 -4.81 6.87 3.80
C LEU A 48 -3.66 6.26 4.62
N LEU A 49 -2.76 7.07 5.19
CA LEU A 49 -1.62 6.57 5.99
C LEU A 49 -2.06 5.73 7.20
N PRO A 50 -3.05 6.15 8.02
CA PRO A 50 -3.56 5.34 9.13
C PRO A 50 -4.13 3.99 8.66
N ASP A 51 -4.81 3.97 7.51
CA ASP A 51 -5.38 2.75 6.95
C ASP A 51 -4.30 1.79 6.43
N ILE A 52 -3.23 2.30 5.82
CA ILE A 52 -2.08 1.48 5.39
C ILE A 52 -1.36 0.88 6.59
N GLU A 53 -1.15 1.66 7.66
CA GLU A 53 -0.56 1.15 8.89
C GLU A 53 -1.42 0.03 9.50
N ARG A 54 -2.74 0.22 9.56
CA ARG A 54 -3.68 -0.80 10.03
C ARG A 54 -3.63 -2.07 9.19
N ILE A 55 -3.69 -1.96 7.86
CA ILE A 55 -3.59 -3.09 6.94
C ILE A 55 -2.26 -3.82 7.13
N TYR A 56 -1.16 -3.09 7.29
CA TYR A 56 0.16 -3.68 7.49
C TYR A 56 0.25 -4.46 8.80
N LYS A 57 -0.24 -3.88 9.92
CA LYS A 57 -0.29 -4.56 11.22
C LYS A 57 -1.16 -5.80 11.17
N GLU A 58 -2.35 -5.68 10.58
CA GLU A 58 -3.30 -6.79 10.43
C GLU A 58 -2.71 -7.91 9.56
N ALA A 59 -2.03 -7.57 8.47
CA ALA A 59 -1.37 -8.56 7.60
C ALA A 59 -0.24 -9.32 8.31
N LEU A 60 0.46 -8.68 9.25
CA LEU A 60 1.51 -9.33 10.03
C LEU A 60 0.95 -10.27 11.10
N ILE A 61 -0.14 -9.88 11.78
CA ILE A 61 -0.69 -10.60 12.92
C ILE A 61 -1.64 -11.74 12.48
N THR A 62 -2.44 -11.52 11.44
CA THR A 62 -3.49 -12.46 10.97
C THR A 62 -3.01 -13.90 10.76
N PRO A 63 -1.83 -14.16 10.15
CA PRO A 63 -1.36 -15.53 9.95
C PRO A 63 -1.12 -16.29 11.25
N PHE A 64 -0.68 -15.60 12.31
CA PHE A 64 -0.40 -16.21 13.61
C PHE A 64 -1.69 -16.57 14.33
N ILE A 65 -2.68 -15.67 14.34
CA ILE A 65 -4.02 -15.95 14.89
C ILE A 65 -4.65 -17.17 14.17
N LYS A 66 -4.59 -17.19 12.83
CA LYS A 66 -5.12 -18.32 12.05
C LYS A 66 -4.39 -19.63 12.29
N ALA A 67 -3.12 -19.58 12.72
CA ALA A 67 -2.36 -20.77 13.04
C ALA A 67 -2.79 -21.35 14.39
N GLU A 68 -3.17 -20.52 15.37
CA GLU A 68 -3.73 -20.95 16.66
C GLU A 68 -4.94 -21.88 16.46
N ASP A 69 -5.87 -21.50 15.58
CA ASP A 69 -7.06 -22.30 15.20
C ASP A 69 -6.75 -23.69 14.60
N LYS A 70 -5.48 -23.95 14.24
CA LYS A 70 -5.03 -25.22 13.65
C LYS A 70 -4.25 -26.10 14.62
N ILE A 71 -4.03 -25.65 15.84
CA ILE A 71 -3.36 -26.42 16.89
C ILE A 71 -4.43 -27.19 17.67
N TYR A 72 -4.43 -28.52 17.53
CA TYR A 72 -5.40 -29.40 18.20
C TYR A 72 -4.88 -29.97 19.52
N ASP A 73 -3.57 -29.92 19.73
CA ASP A 73 -2.91 -30.37 20.95
C ASP A 73 -2.98 -29.25 21.99
N GLU A 74 -3.58 -29.53 23.14
CA GLU A 74 -3.91 -28.55 24.17
C GLU A 74 -2.65 -27.93 24.80
N ASP A 75 -1.63 -28.75 25.06
CA ASP A 75 -0.36 -28.29 25.64
C ASP A 75 0.39 -27.37 24.66
N ILE A 76 0.35 -27.70 23.36
CA ILE A 76 0.96 -26.88 22.32
C ILE A 76 0.18 -25.59 22.11
N ALA A 77 -1.16 -25.63 22.19
CA ALA A 77 -2.00 -24.45 22.05
C ALA A 77 -1.76 -23.45 23.18
N GLU A 78 -1.68 -23.92 24.43
CA GLU A 78 -1.37 -23.08 25.59
C GLU A 78 0.00 -22.43 25.46
N PHE A 79 1.03 -23.21 25.10
CA PHE A 79 2.37 -22.68 24.86
C PHE A 79 2.40 -21.63 23.74
N TYR A 80 1.70 -21.90 22.64
CA TYR A 80 1.62 -20.98 21.50
C TYR A 80 0.93 -19.66 21.88
N SER A 81 -0.14 -19.74 22.67
CA SER A 81 -0.87 -18.57 23.15
C SER A 81 0.02 -17.69 24.06
N ASP A 82 0.74 -18.29 25.02
CA ASP A 82 1.70 -17.54 25.87
C ASP A 82 2.83 -16.90 25.04
N LEU A 83 3.29 -17.59 23.99
CA LEU A 83 4.30 -17.04 23.09
C LEU A 83 3.79 -15.79 22.35
N LEU A 84 2.55 -15.80 21.84
CA LEU A 84 1.96 -14.64 21.17
C LEU A 84 1.80 -13.44 22.13
N ASP A 85 1.42 -13.71 23.38
CA ASP A 85 1.27 -12.68 24.42
C ASP A 85 2.60 -12.02 24.76
N ARG A 86 3.64 -12.83 24.96
CA ARG A 86 4.96 -12.34 25.34
C ARG A 86 5.69 -11.61 24.21
N THR A 87 5.32 -11.88 22.96
CA THR A 87 5.93 -11.27 21.79
C THR A 87 5.17 -10.05 21.26
N GLY A 88 4.00 -9.73 21.82
CA GLY A 88 3.15 -8.64 21.34
C GLY A 88 2.58 -8.91 19.94
N LEU A 89 2.49 -10.18 19.55
CA LEU A 89 1.88 -10.62 18.30
C LEU A 89 0.38 -10.90 18.47
N ARG A 90 -0.14 -10.91 19.70
CA ARG A 90 -1.58 -10.85 19.96
C ARG A 90 -2.04 -9.39 19.81
N PRO A 91 -3.12 -9.11 19.06
CA PRO A 91 -3.64 -7.77 18.95
C PRO A 91 -4.13 -7.27 20.32
N ASP A 92 -3.82 -6.01 20.64
CA ASP A 92 -4.40 -5.32 21.79
C ASP A 92 -5.90 -5.11 21.52
N GLU A 93 -6.77 -5.52 22.46
CA GLU A 93 -8.22 -5.22 22.42
C GLU A 93 -8.52 -3.72 22.48
#